data_AF-B5YE28-F1
#
_entry.id   AF-B5YE28-F1
#
_cell.length_a   1.000
_cell.length_b   1.000
_cell.length_c   1.000
_cell.angle_alpha   90.00
_cell.angle_beta   90.00
_cell.angle_gamma   90.00
#
_symmetry.space_group_name_H-M   'P 1'
#
loop_
_entity.id
_entity.type
_entity.pdbx_description
1 polymer ?
#
loop_
_entity_poly.entity_id
_entity_poly.type
_entity_poly.pdbx_seq_one_letter_code
_entity_poly.pdbx_strand_id
1 'polypeptide(L)'
;MGIVENSHRQDDEYFLGIHAERCKNVKEFLVKAQRWQDTWNIARPSFGIGMDGKTPYEKLISSNFLVHPHIFSFPVILMEDLLSQYGLFTKNLSLFLKSGTYVLTKCPNK
;
A
#
# COMPACT_ATOMS: atom_id res chain seq x y z
N MET A 1 15.74 -4.58 18.27
CA MET A 1 15.01 -4.03 17.12
C MET A 1 14.36 -2.74 17.59
N GLY A 2 14.67 -1.61 16.94
CA GLY A 2 14.14 -0.31 17.36
C GLY A 2 12.63 -0.20 17.15
N ILE A 3 11.96 0.72 17.86
CA ILE A 3 10.51 1.00 17.70
C ILE A 3 10.18 1.28 16.22
N VAL A 4 11.06 2.02 15.53
CA VAL A 4 10.95 2.37 14.12
C VAL A 4 11.03 1.12 13.22
N GLU A 5 12.01 0.26 13.43
CA GLU A 5 12.18 -0.97 12.64
C GLU A 5 11.01 -1.95 12.82
N ASN A 6 10.43 -2.01 14.02
CA ASN A 6 9.26 -2.85 14.27
C ASN A 6 7.99 -2.30 13.58
N SER A 7 7.83 -0.97 13.52
CA SER A 7 6.73 -0.35 12.76
C SER A 7 6.85 -0.63 11.28
N HIS A 8 8.04 -0.43 10.69
CA HIS A 8 8.27 -0.71 9.27
C HIS A 8 8.00 -2.17 8.92
N ARG A 9 8.49 -3.11 9.74
CA ARG A 9 8.22 -4.53 9.53
C ARG A 9 6.73 -4.85 9.59
N GLN A 10 6.00 -4.27 10.53
CA GLN A 10 4.55 -4.47 10.61
C GLN A 10 3.87 -3.96 9.34
N ASP A 11 4.21 -2.77 8.88
CA ASP A 11 3.64 -2.19 7.66
C ASP A 11 3.94 -3.09 6.43
N ASP A 12 5.18 -3.61 6.32
CA ASP A 12 5.59 -4.54 5.26
C ASP A 12 4.82 -5.87 5.32
N GLU A 13 4.67 -6.46 6.51
CA GLU A 13 3.94 -7.71 6.72
C GLU A 13 2.44 -7.55 6.41
N TYR A 14 1.84 -6.42 6.81
CA TYR A 14 0.43 -6.14 6.55
C TYR A 14 0.15 -5.81 5.08
N PHE A 15 1.10 -5.24 4.35
CA PHE A 15 1.00 -5.02 2.91
C PHE A 15 0.77 -6.35 2.15
N LEU A 16 1.41 -7.43 2.61
CA LEU A 16 1.23 -8.78 2.04
C LEU A 16 -0.14 -9.40 2.34
N GLY A 17 -0.92 -8.81 3.27
CA GLY A 17 -2.26 -9.28 3.65
C GLY A 17 -3.30 -9.23 2.53
N ILE A 18 -3.04 -8.49 1.44
CA ILE A 18 -3.87 -8.52 0.23
C ILE A 18 -3.87 -9.92 -0.41
N HIS A 19 -2.79 -10.68 -0.20
CA HIS A 19 -2.57 -12.02 -0.76
C HIS A 19 -2.85 -12.06 -2.27
N ALA A 20 -2.02 -11.36 -3.05
CA ALA A 20 -2.19 -11.23 -4.50
C ALA A 20 -2.38 -12.58 -5.21
N GLU A 21 -1.61 -13.61 -4.83
CA GLU A 21 -1.72 -14.98 -5.38
C GLU A 21 -3.10 -15.64 -5.17
N ARG A 22 -3.87 -15.20 -4.17
CA ARG A 22 -5.22 -15.71 -3.88
C ARG A 22 -6.31 -14.95 -4.63
N CYS A 23 -5.97 -13.94 -5.44
CA CYS A 23 -6.93 -13.20 -6.24
C CYS A 23 -7.14 -13.91 -7.58
N LYS A 24 -8.39 -14.06 -8.02
CA LYS A 24 -8.72 -14.77 -9.27
C LYS A 24 -8.35 -13.97 -10.52
N ASN A 25 -8.32 -12.65 -10.40
CA ASN A 25 -8.02 -11.73 -11.48
C ASN A 25 -7.56 -10.36 -10.93
N VAL A 26 -7.06 -9.52 -11.84
CA VAL A 26 -6.58 -8.16 -11.55
C VAL A 26 -7.64 -7.30 -10.87
N LYS A 27 -8.91 -7.39 -11.28
CA LYS A 27 -9.99 -6.60 -10.69
C LYS A 27 -10.18 -6.93 -9.21
N GLU A 28 -10.17 -8.22 -8.86
CA GLU A 28 -10.27 -8.65 -7.45
C GLU A 28 -9.07 -8.16 -6.63
N PHE A 29 -7.87 -8.22 -7.21
CA PHE A 29 -6.66 -7.68 -6.58
C PHE A 29 -6.78 -6.17 -6.30
N LEU A 30 -7.15 -5.37 -7.30
CA LEU A 30 -7.31 -3.93 -7.16
C LEU A 30 -8.36 -3.56 -6.10
N VAL A 31 -9.48 -4.29 -6.02
CA VAL A 31 -10.49 -4.06 -4.98
C VAL A 31 -9.94 -4.35 -3.58
N LYS A 32 -9.18 -5.45 -3.41
CA LYS A 32 -8.56 -5.76 -2.11
C LYS A 32 -7.48 -4.76 -1.74
N ALA A 33 -6.67 -4.33 -2.71
CA ALA A 33 -5.65 -3.31 -2.51
C ALA A 33 -6.26 -1.95 -2.14
N GLN A 34 -7.36 -1.53 -2.80
CA GLN A 34 -8.09 -0.32 -2.41
C GLN A 34 -8.61 -0.42 -0.98
N ARG A 35 -9.25 -1.55 -0.61
CA ARG A 35 -9.72 -1.76 0.76
C ARG A 35 -8.60 -1.72 1.79
N TRP A 36 -7.43 -2.25 1.45
CA TRP A 36 -6.25 -2.15 2.29
C TRP A 36 -5.85 -0.68 2.47
N GLN A 37 -5.72 0.10 1.39
CA GLN A 37 -5.41 1.53 1.44
C GLN A 37 -6.42 2.31 2.29
N ASP A 38 -7.72 2.08 2.08
CA ASP A 38 -8.79 2.74 2.82
C ASP A 38 -8.73 2.37 4.32
N THR A 39 -8.42 1.11 4.63
CA THR A 39 -8.27 0.65 6.00
C THR A 39 -7.16 1.40 6.70
N TRP A 40 -5.98 1.48 6.10
CA TRP A 40 -4.80 2.09 6.74
C TRP A 40 -4.86 3.62 6.78
N ASN A 41 -5.48 4.27 5.79
CA ASN A 41 -5.53 5.72 5.72
C ASN A 41 -6.75 6.33 6.44
N ILE A 42 -7.88 5.63 6.48
CA ILE A 42 -9.17 6.19 6.91
C ILE A 42 -9.80 5.42 8.07
N ALA A 43 -9.78 4.08 8.07
CA ALA A 43 -10.53 3.31 9.07
C ALA A 43 -9.73 2.96 10.33
N ARG A 44 -8.42 2.73 10.21
CA ARG A 44 -7.57 2.24 11.30
C ARG A 44 -7.00 3.41 12.11
N PRO A 45 -7.21 3.44 13.44
CA PRO A 45 -6.54 4.41 14.31
C PRO A 45 -5.03 4.13 14.35
N SER A 46 -4.22 5.18 14.34
CA SER A 46 -2.77 5.08 14.51
C SER A 46 -2.38 5.57 15.90
N PHE A 47 -1.49 4.82 16.55
CA PHE A 47 -0.95 5.16 17.87
C PHE A 47 0.55 5.50 17.81
N GLY A 48 1.05 5.81 16.61
CA GLY A 48 2.38 6.36 16.42
C GLY A 48 2.54 7.72 17.12
N ILE A 49 3.78 8.18 17.21
CA ILE A 49 4.13 9.46 17.85
C ILE A 49 3.30 10.59 17.22
N GLY A 50 2.55 11.31 18.05
CA GLY A 50 1.75 12.46 17.64
C GLY A 50 0.46 12.11 16.88
N MET A 51 0.07 10.84 16.80
CA MET A 51 -1.21 10.46 16.17
C MET A 51 -2.40 10.52 17.15
N ASP A 52 -2.16 10.31 18.45
CA ASP A 52 -3.20 10.37 19.50
C ASP A 52 -4.44 9.50 19.21
N GLY A 53 -4.23 8.34 18.56
CA GLY A 53 -5.31 7.44 18.16
C GLY A 53 -6.07 7.87 16.90
N LYS A 54 -5.70 8.98 16.27
CA LYS A 54 -6.32 9.44 15.02
C LYS A 54 -5.87 8.58 13.84
N THR A 55 -6.70 8.53 12.81
CA THR A 55 -6.30 8.00 11.50
C THR A 55 -5.38 9.00 10.78
N PRO A 56 -4.57 8.57 9.81
CA PRO A 56 -3.81 9.49 8.95
C PRO A 56 -4.68 10.58 8.33
N TYR A 57 -5.88 10.22 7.88
CA TYR A 57 -6.89 11.16 7.39
C TYR A 57 -7.24 12.24 8.42
N GLU A 58 -7.69 11.83 9.61
CA GLU A 58 -8.08 12.75 10.68
C GLU A 58 -6.92 13.65 11.12
N LYS A 59 -5.70 13.10 11.17
CA LYS A 59 -4.51 13.86 11.54
C LYS A 59 -4.25 14.98 10.53
N LEU A 60 -4.33 14.70 9.23
CA LEU A 60 -4.10 15.71 8.19
C LEU A 60 -5.19 16.78 8.17
N ILE A 61 -6.46 16.39 8.36
CA ILE A 61 -7.55 17.37 8.48
C ILE A 61 -7.32 18.27 9.70
N SER A 62 -6.84 17.70 10.82
CA SER A 62 -6.54 18.48 12.03
C SER A 62 -5.30 19.36 11.93
N SER A 63 -4.39 19.13 10.99
CA SER A 63 -3.17 19.93 10.83
C SER A 63 -3.38 21.22 10.01
N ASN A 64 -4.63 21.55 9.65
CA ASN A 64 -5.01 22.72 8.85
C ASN A 64 -4.23 22.80 7.53
N PHE A 65 -3.91 21.64 6.95
CA PHE A 65 -3.12 21.52 5.74
C PHE A 65 -3.99 21.83 4.50
N LEU A 66 -3.49 22.66 3.59
CA LEU A 66 -4.21 23.11 2.39
C LEU A 66 -4.20 22.05 1.28
N VAL A 67 -4.64 20.84 1.59
CA VAL A 67 -4.76 19.74 0.62
C VAL A 67 -6.22 19.44 0.36
N HIS A 68 -6.53 19.27 -0.94
CA HIS A 68 -7.85 18.85 -1.36
C HIS A 68 -8.17 17.43 -0.85
N PRO A 69 -9.36 17.17 -0.27
CA PRO A 69 -9.72 15.86 0.29
C PRO A 69 -9.62 14.68 -0.68
N HIS A 70 -9.65 14.93 -1.99
CA HIS A 70 -9.52 13.88 -3.01
C HIS A 70 -8.19 13.12 -2.98
N ILE A 71 -7.14 13.66 -2.34
CA ILE A 71 -5.88 12.94 -2.20
C ILE A 71 -6.09 11.62 -1.43
N PHE A 72 -7.05 11.56 -0.51
CA PHE A 72 -7.38 10.34 0.23
C PHE A 72 -8.20 9.33 -0.56
N SER A 73 -8.96 9.80 -1.56
CA SER A 73 -9.70 8.94 -2.48
C SER A 73 -8.90 8.61 -3.73
N PHE A 74 -7.56 8.71 -3.67
CA PHE A 74 -6.71 8.36 -4.80
C PHE A 74 -6.89 6.86 -5.10
N PRO A 75 -7.27 6.49 -6.33
CA PRO A 75 -7.55 5.11 -6.66
C PRO A 75 -6.25 4.31 -6.69
N VAL A 76 -6.33 3.05 -6.25
CA VAL A 76 -5.27 2.08 -6.51
C VAL A 76 -5.27 1.76 -8.00
N ILE A 77 -4.11 1.96 -8.62
CA ILE A 77 -3.86 1.74 -10.05
C ILE A 77 -2.71 0.76 -10.21
N LEU A 78 -2.71 0.01 -11.32
CA LEU A 78 -1.52 -0.74 -11.69
C LEU A 78 -0.47 0.21 -12.25
N MET A 79 0.77 0.03 -11.80
CA MET A 79 1.88 0.82 -12.30
C MET A 79 2.12 0.53 -13.79
N GLU A 80 1.94 -0.72 -14.24
CA GLU A 80 2.01 -1.06 -15.66
C GLU A 80 1.01 -0.29 -16.52
N ASP A 81 -0.22 -0.10 -16.08
CA ASP A 81 -1.21 0.67 -16.83
C ASP A 81 -0.76 2.12 -16.98
N LEU A 82 -0.30 2.74 -15.89
CA LEU A 82 0.22 4.11 -15.89
C LEU A 82 1.43 4.24 -16.83
N LEU A 83 2.42 3.36 -16.69
CA LEU A 83 3.65 3.42 -17.47
C LEU A 83 3.45 3.08 -18.96
N SER A 84 2.48 2.22 -19.27
CA SER A 84 2.10 1.92 -20.66
C SER A 84 1.53 3.16 -21.34
N GLN A 85 0.72 3.95 -20.62
CA GLN A 85 0.14 5.20 -21.13
C GLN A 85 1.21 6.24 -21.47
N TYR A 86 2.32 6.29 -20.72
CA TYR A 86 3.42 7.21 -20.95
C TYR A 86 4.51 6.67 -21.90
N GLY A 87 4.32 5.48 -22.49
CA GLY A 87 5.32 4.86 -23.37
C GLY A 87 6.65 4.50 -22.68
N LEU A 88 6.68 4.53 -21.34
CA LEU A 88 7.89 4.26 -20.53
C LEU A 88 8.16 2.76 -20.37
N PHE A 89 7.14 1.93 -20.58
CA PHE A 89 7.21 0.48 -20.33
C PHE A 89 8.26 -0.23 -21.18
N THR A 90 8.62 0.30 -22.35
CA THR A 90 9.36 -0.45 -23.38
C THR A 90 10.88 -0.32 -23.33
N LYS A 91 11.48 0.65 -22.62
CA LYS A 91 12.95 0.83 -22.61
C LYS A 91 13.66 0.72 -21.27
N ASN A 92 13.05 1.17 -20.16
CA ASN A 92 13.77 1.26 -18.88
C ASN A 92 13.26 0.28 -17.81
N LEU A 93 12.01 -0.17 -17.88
CA LEU A 93 11.38 -0.93 -16.79
C LEU A 93 11.85 -2.39 -16.69
N SER A 94 12.26 -3.01 -17.81
CA SER A 94 12.84 -4.37 -17.81
C SER A 94 14.16 -4.47 -17.03
N LEU A 95 14.84 -3.33 -16.82
CA LEU A 95 16.04 -3.24 -15.99
C LEU A 95 15.69 -3.20 -14.49
N PHE A 96 14.61 -2.51 -14.12
CA PHE A 96 14.17 -2.34 -12.73
C PHE A 96 13.37 -3.53 -12.19
N LEU A 97 12.59 -4.21 -13.03
CA LEU A 97 11.77 -5.37 -12.63
C LEU A 97 12.59 -6.65 -12.37
N LYS A 98 13.90 -6.65 -12.63
CA LYS A 98 14.81 -7.73 -12.23
C LYS A 98 15.19 -7.71 -10.75
N SER A 99 14.79 -6.68 -10.01
CA SER A 99 15.14 -6.50 -8.61
C SER A 99 14.04 -7.03 -7.70
N GLY A 100 14.28 -8.21 -7.11
CA GLY A 100 13.45 -8.79 -6.07
C GLY A 100 13.38 -10.31 -6.18
N THR A 101 14.20 -11.02 -5.42
CA THR A 101 13.96 -12.45 -5.15
C THR A 101 12.68 -12.54 -4.32
N TYR A 102 11.56 -12.85 -4.96
CA TYR A 102 10.31 -13.17 -4.27
C TYR A 102 10.59 -14.35 -3.33
N VAL A 103 10.59 -14.10 -2.02
CA VAL A 103 10.69 -15.17 -1.04
C VAL A 103 9.29 -15.75 -0.91
N LEU A 104 9.10 -16.96 -1.43
CA LEU A 104 7.87 -17.72 -1.25
C LEU A 104 7.64 -17.95 0.24
N THR A 105 6.74 -17.18 0.86
CA THR A 105 6.21 -17.52 2.19
C THR A 105 5.36 -18.77 2.05
N LYS A 106 5.98 -19.94 2.22
CA LYS A 106 5.27 -21.22 2.33
C LYS A 106 4.35 -21.12 3.54
N CYS A 107 3.05 -21.25 3.31
CA CYS A 107 2.09 -21.42 4.41
C CYS A 107 2.44 -22.75 5.10
N PRO A 108 2.71 -22.79 6.41
CA PRO A 108 2.94 -24.05 7.10
C PRO A 108 1.67 -24.90 7.00
N ASN A 109 1.84 -26.13 6.50
CA ASN A 109 0.74 -27.10 6.43
C ASN A 109 0.22 -27.36 7.84
N LYS A 110 -1.11 -27.32 7.99
CA LYS A 110 -1.82 -27.73 9.22
C LYS A 110 -1.53 -29.19 9.56
#